data_AF-A0A9P7A8Q7-F1
#
_entry.id   AF-A0A9P7A8Q7-F1
#
_cell.length_a   1.000
_cell.length_b   1.000
_cell.length_c   1.000
_cell.angle_alpha   90.00
_cell.angle_beta   90.00
_cell.angle_gamma   90.00
#
_symmetry.space_group_name_H-M   'P 1'
#
loop_
_entity.id
_entity.type
_entity.pdbx_description
1 polymer ?
#
loop_
_entity_poly.entity_id
_entity_poly.type
_entity_poly.pdbx_seq_one_letter_code
_entity_poly.pdbx_strand_id
1 'polypeptide(L)'
;MTHVSNDPAWWPYIKWCYILNYFIVASSTAVVYDWVLTFAREFELVWRRRWSFVTVLYVCVRCIGILYSIVYIVGNLPFSITDVVGNIFYFMQVWIPVVVNAMLGVIMMTRIHAMYQGSKIMLVFLGAVLLTCTIATVVMTGIGNIKASAVDVVLSGNRMCLSLGVADTLNREIFIPTLLWEVIALFLAVRIFIKHIRELQKSRTESTIGDCFTALIRSHVPYFVG
;
A
#
# COMPACT_ATOMS: atom_id res chain seq x y z
N MET A 1 29.67 -8.71 19.76
CA MET A 1 29.74 -8.77 21.24
C MET A 1 28.34 -8.41 21.74
N THR A 2 27.65 -9.32 22.42
CA THR A 2 26.25 -9.09 22.84
C THR A 2 26.20 -8.04 23.94
N HIS A 3 25.52 -6.92 23.70
CA HIS A 3 25.33 -5.89 24.72
C HIS A 3 24.19 -6.32 25.66
N VAL A 4 24.44 -6.34 26.97
CA VAL A 4 23.43 -6.75 27.96
C VAL A 4 23.08 -5.54 28.82
N SER A 5 21.81 -5.14 28.85
CA SER A 5 21.32 -4.06 29.71
C SER A 5 20.05 -4.50 30.44
N ASN A 6 20.04 -4.32 31.76
CA ASN A 6 18.90 -4.65 32.62
C ASN A 6 18.24 -3.39 33.21
N ASP A 7 18.46 -2.24 32.60
CA ASP A 7 17.91 -0.97 33.08
C ASP A 7 16.37 -0.92 32.86
N PRO A 8 15.55 -0.65 33.90
CA PRO A 8 14.11 -0.50 33.76
C PRO A 8 13.67 0.66 32.84
N ALA A 9 14.56 1.60 32.50
CA ALA A 9 14.29 2.64 31.50
C ALA A 9 13.89 2.07 30.12
N TRP A 10 14.28 0.83 29.82
CA TRP A 10 13.94 0.15 28.57
C TRP A 10 12.54 -0.48 28.54
N TRP A 11 11.85 -0.61 29.68
CA TRP A 11 10.56 -1.29 29.75
C TRP A 11 9.48 -0.71 28.82
N PRO A 12 9.34 0.62 28.65
CA PRO A 12 8.40 1.19 27.69
C PRO A 12 8.72 0.74 26.26
N TYR A 13 9.99 0.78 25.87
CA TYR A 13 10.44 0.37 24.53
C TYR A 13 10.18 -1.13 24.28
N ILE A 14 10.54 -1.98 25.24
CA ILE A 14 10.26 -3.42 25.19
C ILE A 14 8.76 -3.69 25.01
N LYS A 15 7.90 -2.98 25.75
CA LYS A 15 6.45 -3.10 25.63
C LYS A 15 5.95 -2.69 24.24
N TRP A 16 6.49 -1.60 23.67
CA TRP A 16 6.19 -1.17 22.30
C TRP A 16 6.57 -2.24 21.26
N CYS A 17 7.76 -2.83 21.37
CA CYS A 17 8.19 -3.93 20.49
C CYS A 17 7.24 -5.14 20.57
N TYR A 18 6.80 -5.53 21.77
CA TYR A 18 5.84 -6.63 21.90
C TYR A 18 4.51 -6.33 21.21
N ILE A 19 3.95 -5.12 21.39
CA ILE A 19 2.69 -4.72 20.74
C ILE A 19 2.83 -4.79 19.21
N LEU A 20 3.94 -4.27 18.67
CA LEU A 20 4.22 -4.34 17.24
C LEU A 20 4.31 -5.79 16.77
N ASN A 21 5.01 -6.66 17.50
CA ASN A 21 5.16 -8.07 17.12
C ASN A 21 3.81 -8.80 17.09
N TYR A 22 2.93 -8.56 18.07
CA TYR A 22 1.56 -9.11 18.03
C TYR A 22 0.77 -8.60 16.83
N PHE A 23 0.83 -7.30 16.55
CA PHE A 23 0.16 -6.70 15.40
C PHE A 23 0.67 -7.29 14.09
N ILE A 24 1.97 -7.51 13.97
CA ILE A 24 2.60 -8.07 12.78
C ILE A 24 2.22 -9.54 12.58
N VAL A 25 2.19 -10.34 13.65
CA VAL A 25 1.73 -11.74 13.55
C VAL A 25 0.27 -11.79 13.12
N ALA A 26 -0.59 -10.92 13.69
CA ALA A 26 -1.98 -10.82 13.29
C ALA A 26 -2.14 -10.38 11.83
N SER A 27 -1.43 -9.34 11.39
CA SER A 27 -1.50 -8.85 10.01
C SER A 27 -0.94 -9.85 9.01
N SER A 28 0.17 -10.53 9.34
CA SER A 28 0.75 -11.59 8.51
C SER A 28 -0.20 -12.77 8.39
N THR A 29 -0.86 -13.16 9.48
CA THR A 29 -1.88 -14.21 9.46
C THR A 29 -3.05 -13.83 8.56
N ALA A 30 -3.51 -12.57 8.63
CA ALA A 30 -4.57 -12.07 7.74
C ALA A 30 -4.15 -12.09 6.26
N VAL A 31 -2.91 -11.71 5.95
CA VAL A 31 -2.35 -11.75 4.58
C VAL A 31 -2.27 -13.18 4.06
N VAL A 32 -1.76 -14.11 4.86
CA VAL A 32 -1.69 -15.54 4.48
C VAL A 32 -3.10 -16.11 4.30
N TYR A 33 -4.02 -15.77 5.19
CA TYR A 33 -5.41 -16.22 5.11
C TYR A 33 -6.12 -15.72 3.84
N ASP A 34 -6.03 -14.41 3.57
CA ASP A 34 -6.55 -13.83 2.33
C ASP A 34 -5.91 -14.50 1.11
N TRP A 35 -4.60 -14.77 1.18
CA TRP A 35 -3.88 -15.43 0.11
C TRP A 35 -4.44 -16.82 -0.20
N VAL A 36 -4.61 -17.66 0.83
CA VAL A 36 -5.15 -19.02 0.69
C VAL A 36 -6.55 -18.99 0.06
N LEU A 37 -7.41 -18.07 0.51
CA LEU A 37 -8.78 -17.97 0.00
C LEU A 37 -8.84 -17.53 -1.46
N THR A 38 -7.97 -16.59 -1.86
CA THR A 38 -8.01 -16.00 -3.21
C THR A 38 -7.21 -16.80 -4.23
N PHE A 39 -6.30 -17.69 -3.79
CA PHE A 39 -5.42 -18.47 -4.66
C PHE A 39 -6.14 -19.30 -5.71
N ALA A 40 -7.22 -20.02 -5.33
CA ALA A 40 -7.96 -20.87 -6.26
C ALA A 40 -8.55 -20.06 -7.43
N ARG A 41 -9.11 -18.89 -7.12
CA ARG A 41 -9.71 -17.98 -8.10
C ARG A 41 -8.65 -17.29 -8.95
N GLU A 42 -7.51 -16.95 -8.37
CA GLU A 42 -6.38 -16.35 -9.08
C GLU A 42 -5.73 -17.31 -10.06
N PHE A 43 -5.61 -18.59 -9.70
CA PHE A 43 -5.05 -19.59 -10.59
C PHE A 43 -5.84 -19.66 -11.92
N GLU A 44 -7.16 -19.64 -11.85
CA GLU A 44 -8.01 -19.69 -13.05
C GLU A 44 -8.01 -18.39 -13.84
N LEU A 45 -8.05 -17.23 -13.17
CA LEU A 45 -8.23 -15.93 -13.83
C LEU A 45 -6.93 -15.24 -14.24
N VAL A 46 -5.88 -15.40 -13.43
CA VAL A 46 -4.58 -14.73 -13.59
C VAL A 46 -3.58 -15.67 -14.23
N TRP A 47 -3.40 -16.88 -13.69
CA TRP A 47 -2.35 -17.79 -14.17
C TRP A 47 -2.69 -18.45 -15.50
N ARG A 48 -3.97 -18.77 -15.75
CA ARG A 48 -4.42 -19.41 -17.00
C ARG A 48 -4.62 -18.44 -18.18
N ARG A 49 -4.58 -17.13 -17.92
CA ARG A 49 -4.88 -16.08 -18.92
C ARG A 49 -3.59 -15.45 -19.47
N ARG A 50 -3.70 -14.72 -20.59
CA ARG A 50 -2.57 -13.95 -21.15
C ARG A 50 -2.11 -12.89 -20.14
N TRP A 51 -0.81 -12.84 -19.90
CA TRP A 51 -0.21 -11.93 -18.93
C TRP A 51 -0.21 -10.50 -19.48
N SER A 52 -0.91 -9.60 -18.79
CA SER A 52 -0.83 -8.15 -19.03
C SER A 52 0.18 -7.51 -18.09
N PHE A 53 0.65 -6.30 -18.41
CA PHE A 53 1.56 -5.55 -17.53
C PHE A 53 1.00 -5.37 -16.10
N VAL A 54 -0.30 -5.09 -15.97
CA VAL A 54 -0.97 -4.94 -14.67
C VAL A 54 -1.01 -6.28 -13.92
N THR A 55 -1.17 -7.38 -14.64
CA THR A 55 -1.14 -8.74 -14.09
C THR A 55 0.23 -9.08 -13.51
N VAL A 56 1.32 -8.72 -14.21
CA VAL A 56 2.69 -8.90 -13.72
C VAL A 56 2.91 -8.10 -12.44
N LEU A 57 2.57 -6.79 -12.45
CA LEU A 57 2.70 -5.93 -11.28
C LEU A 57 1.93 -6.49 -10.08
N TYR A 58 0.71 -6.98 -10.31
CA TYR A 58 -0.11 -7.59 -9.27
C TYR A 58 0.57 -8.82 -8.65
N VAL A 59 1.05 -9.76 -9.48
CA VAL A 59 1.73 -10.97 -9.01
C VAL A 59 3.02 -10.61 -8.27
N CYS A 60 3.81 -9.64 -8.76
CA CYS A 60 5.03 -9.18 -8.08
C CYS A 60 4.72 -8.63 -6.69
N VAL A 61 3.75 -7.71 -6.55
CA VAL A 61 3.33 -7.16 -5.25
C VAL A 61 2.91 -8.28 -4.30
N ARG A 62 2.16 -9.26 -4.80
CA ARG A 62 1.66 -10.38 -4.00
C ARG A 62 2.77 -11.30 -3.53
N CYS A 63 3.68 -11.71 -4.42
CA CYS A 63 4.83 -12.54 -4.07
C CYS A 63 5.75 -11.83 -3.07
N ILE A 64 6.03 -10.54 -3.29
CA ILE A 64 6.88 -9.75 -2.39
C ILE A 64 6.21 -9.58 -1.02
N GLY A 65 4.89 -9.37 -0.95
CA GLY A 65 4.15 -9.27 0.32
C GLY A 65 4.17 -10.55 1.14
N ILE A 66 4.06 -11.72 0.49
CA ILE A 66 4.16 -13.02 1.17
C ILE A 66 5.58 -13.24 1.70
N LEU A 67 6.58 -13.00 0.85
CA LEU A 67 8.00 -13.08 1.25
C LEU A 67 8.30 -12.14 2.42
N TYR A 68 7.78 -10.92 2.38
CA TYR A 68 7.91 -9.95 3.47
C TYR A 68 7.32 -10.49 4.77
N SER A 69 6.10 -11.03 4.74
CA SER A 69 5.43 -11.57 5.92
C SER A 69 6.22 -12.72 6.56
N ILE A 70 6.77 -13.62 5.74
CA ILE A 70 7.62 -14.73 6.20
C ILE A 70 8.91 -14.21 6.83
N VAL A 71 9.61 -13.31 6.13
CA VAL A 71 10.84 -12.69 6.64
C VAL A 71 10.61 -11.98 7.97
N TYR A 72 9.48 -11.28 8.10
CA TYR A 72 9.15 -10.54 9.31
C TYR A 72 8.83 -11.48 10.49
N ILE A 73 8.10 -12.57 10.26
CA ILE A 73 7.84 -13.59 11.29
C ILE A 73 9.15 -14.23 11.74
N VAL A 74 9.99 -14.67 10.78
CA VAL A 74 11.27 -15.33 11.07
C VAL A 74 12.21 -14.41 11.84
N GLY A 75 12.29 -13.12 11.47
CA GLY A 75 13.11 -12.14 12.16
C GLY A 75 12.67 -11.83 13.59
N ASN A 76 11.43 -12.16 13.98
CA ASN A 76 10.90 -11.96 15.33
C ASN A 76 10.96 -13.22 16.20
N LEU A 77 11.38 -14.36 15.65
CA LEU A 77 11.58 -15.56 16.45
C LEU A 77 12.85 -15.43 17.29
N PRO A 78 12.86 -15.94 18.53
CA PRO A 78 13.98 -15.83 19.46
C PRO A 78 15.12 -16.81 19.12
N PHE A 79 15.52 -16.88 17.85
CA PHE A 79 16.67 -17.66 17.41
C PHE A 79 17.95 -16.82 17.49
N SER A 80 19.08 -17.46 17.77
CA SER A 80 20.39 -16.83 17.61
C SER A 80 20.67 -16.67 16.11
N ILE A 81 20.33 -15.51 15.59
CA ILE A 81 20.63 -15.11 14.23
C ILE A 81 22.06 -14.54 14.22
N THR A 82 22.88 -14.94 13.25
CA THR A 82 24.22 -14.35 13.09
C THR A 82 24.10 -12.88 12.68
N ASP A 83 25.00 -12.01 13.16
CA ASP A 83 25.03 -10.57 12.83
C ASP A 83 24.82 -10.27 11.33
N VAL A 84 25.39 -11.10 10.44
CA VAL A 84 25.22 -11.00 8.97
C VAL A 84 23.76 -11.19 8.53
N VAL A 85 23.10 -12.21 9.07
CA VAL A 85 21.72 -12.56 8.72
C VAL A 85 20.74 -11.53 9.30
N GLY A 86 21.01 -11.04 10.52
CA GLY A 86 20.24 -9.95 11.13
C GLY A 86 20.29 -8.68 10.29
N ASN A 87 21.46 -8.34 9.75
CA ASN A 87 21.61 -7.18 8.87
C ASN A 87 20.85 -7.35 7.55
N ILE A 88 20.88 -8.54 6.94
CA ILE A 88 20.09 -8.84 5.73
C ILE A 88 18.59 -8.68 6.01
N PHE A 89 18.10 -9.23 7.11
CA PHE A 89 16.69 -9.09 7.48
C PHE A 89 16.30 -7.64 7.73
N TYR A 90 17.16 -6.88 8.41
CA TYR A 90 16.94 -5.45 8.61
C TYR A 90 16.83 -4.69 7.28
N PHE A 91 17.78 -4.88 6.36
CA PHE A 91 17.71 -4.25 5.04
C PHE A 91 16.46 -4.66 4.27
N MET A 92 16.09 -5.95 4.30
CA MET A 92 14.84 -6.41 3.68
C MET A 92 13.62 -5.71 4.28
N GLN A 93 13.56 -5.56 5.61
CA GLN A 93 12.44 -4.89 6.29
C GLN A 93 12.31 -3.42 5.91
N VAL A 94 13.44 -2.73 5.71
CA VAL A 94 13.48 -1.31 5.36
C VAL A 94 13.15 -1.08 3.89
N TRP A 95 13.73 -1.87 2.98
CA TRP A 95 13.64 -1.60 1.53
C TRP A 95 12.42 -2.23 0.86
N ILE A 96 11.91 -3.37 1.35
CA ILE A 96 10.73 -4.01 0.75
C ILE A 96 9.49 -3.09 0.74
N PRO A 97 9.14 -2.40 1.83
CA PRO A 97 8.00 -1.47 1.83
C PRO A 97 8.14 -0.35 0.79
N VAL A 98 9.36 0.16 0.57
CA VAL A 98 9.64 1.19 -0.45
C VAL A 98 9.30 0.65 -1.85
N VAL A 99 9.74 -0.57 -2.17
CA VAL A 99 9.47 -1.21 -3.45
C VAL A 99 7.97 -1.51 -3.62
N VAL A 100 7.32 -2.05 -2.59
CA VAL A 100 5.88 -2.36 -2.62
C VAL A 100 5.05 -1.09 -2.82
N ASN A 101 5.33 -0.02 -2.08
CA ASN A 101 4.62 1.25 -2.21
C ASN A 101 4.81 1.88 -3.59
N ALA A 102 6.01 1.81 -4.17
CA ALA A 102 6.25 2.27 -5.53
C ALA A 102 5.41 1.49 -6.55
N MET A 103 5.37 0.14 -6.44
CA MET A 103 4.54 -0.68 -7.32
C MET A 103 3.04 -0.40 -7.15
N LEU A 104 2.56 -0.26 -5.91
CA LEU A 104 1.17 0.12 -5.63
C LEU A 104 0.86 1.51 -6.21
N GLY A 105 1.79 2.46 -6.12
CA GLY A 105 1.68 3.77 -6.75
C GLY A 105 1.50 3.68 -8.28
N VAL A 106 2.28 2.82 -8.95
CA VAL A 106 2.12 2.56 -10.40
C VAL A 106 0.76 1.93 -10.70
N ILE A 107 0.30 0.96 -9.91
CA ILE A 107 -1.03 0.35 -10.08
C ILE A 107 -2.13 1.42 -9.93
N MET A 108 -2.07 2.26 -8.89
CA MET A 108 -3.03 3.34 -8.69
C MET A 108 -3.00 4.35 -9.84
N MET A 109 -1.80 4.71 -10.32
CA MET A 109 -1.62 5.60 -11.47
C MET A 109 -2.29 5.04 -12.73
N THR A 110 -2.08 3.76 -13.05
CA THR A 110 -2.73 3.13 -14.22
C THR A 110 -4.26 3.13 -14.10
N ARG A 111 -4.79 2.88 -12.90
CA ARG A 111 -6.25 2.93 -12.63
C ARG A 111 -6.82 4.34 -12.81
N ILE A 112 -6.18 5.35 -12.21
CA ILE A 112 -6.62 6.75 -12.35
C ILE A 112 -6.54 7.21 -13.81
N HIS A 113 -5.48 6.83 -14.53
CA HIS A 113 -5.34 7.13 -15.94
C HIS A 113 -6.49 6.55 -16.78
N ALA A 114 -6.88 5.30 -16.52
CA ALA A 114 -8.03 4.67 -17.18
C ALA A 114 -9.35 5.39 -16.84
N MET A 115 -9.53 5.83 -15.59
CA MET A 115 -10.72 6.60 -15.16
C MET A 115 -10.80 7.98 -15.84
N TYR A 116 -9.66 8.60 -16.16
CA TYR A 116 -9.56 9.89 -16.86
C TYR A 116 -9.50 9.74 -18.39
N GLN A 117 -10.14 8.70 -18.94
CA GLN A 117 -10.24 8.44 -20.39
C GLN A 117 -8.88 8.34 -21.11
N GLY A 118 -7.82 7.96 -20.41
CA GLY A 118 -6.50 7.80 -21.03
C GLY A 118 -5.79 9.12 -21.38
N SER A 119 -6.13 10.23 -20.71
CA SER A 119 -5.45 11.51 -20.96
C SER A 119 -3.94 11.42 -20.68
N LYS A 120 -3.13 11.70 -21.71
CA LYS A 120 -1.66 11.70 -21.61
C LYS A 120 -1.13 12.77 -20.65
N ILE A 121 -1.81 13.91 -20.56
CA ILE A 121 -1.44 14.99 -19.64
C ILE A 121 -1.57 14.52 -18.19
N MET A 122 -2.66 13.82 -17.87
CA MET A 122 -2.88 13.27 -16.53
C MET A 122 -1.85 12.19 -16.19
N LEU A 123 -1.48 11.35 -17.17
CA LEU A 123 -0.41 10.37 -16.99
C LEU A 123 0.92 11.03 -16.66
N VAL A 124 1.32 12.06 -17.42
CA VAL A 124 2.58 12.77 -17.19
C VAL A 124 2.58 13.45 -15.82
N PHE A 125 1.46 14.08 -15.44
CA PHE A 125 1.32 14.69 -14.12
C PHE A 125 1.44 13.67 -12.98
N LEU A 126 0.68 12.57 -13.00
CA LEU A 126 0.78 11.52 -11.98
C LEU A 126 2.15 10.88 -11.95
N GLY A 127 2.73 10.60 -13.12
CA GLY A 127 4.06 9.99 -13.23
C GLY A 127 5.14 10.87 -12.62
N ALA A 128 5.10 12.19 -12.88
CA ALA A 128 6.03 13.14 -12.29
C ALA A 128 5.92 13.19 -10.76
N VAL A 129 4.70 13.30 -10.22
CA VAL A 129 4.48 13.36 -8.77
C VAL A 129 4.91 12.04 -8.10
N LEU A 130 4.55 10.89 -8.65
CA LEU A 130 4.97 9.58 -8.14
C LEU A 130 6.50 9.45 -8.15
N LEU A 131 7.14 9.84 -9.25
CA LEU A 131 8.59 9.76 -9.39
C LEU A 131 9.29 10.65 -8.34
N THR A 132 8.86 11.89 -8.18
CA THR A 132 9.42 12.79 -7.15
C THR A 132 9.22 12.23 -5.74
N CYS A 133 8.04 11.70 -5.41
CA CYS A 133 7.77 11.11 -4.10
C CYS A 133 8.63 9.86 -3.85
N THR A 134 8.74 8.96 -4.84
CA THR A 134 9.56 7.74 -4.72
C THR A 134 11.05 8.06 -4.54
N ILE A 135 11.59 9.03 -5.30
CA ILE A 135 12.97 9.47 -5.16
C ILE A 135 13.20 10.04 -3.75
N ALA A 136 12.29 10.90 -3.26
CA ALA A 136 12.38 11.44 -1.91
C ALA A 136 12.38 10.32 -0.85
N THR A 137 11.48 9.35 -0.95
CA THR A 137 11.43 8.20 -0.03
C THR A 137 12.72 7.37 -0.08
N VAL A 138 13.25 7.07 -1.26
CA VAL A 138 14.51 6.31 -1.42
C VAL A 138 15.70 7.05 -0.81
N VAL A 139 15.81 8.36 -1.06
CA VAL A 139 16.91 9.17 -0.53
C VAL A 139 16.85 9.27 1.01
N MET A 140 15.67 9.55 1.57
CA MET A 140 15.49 9.61 3.03
C MET A 140 15.79 8.27 3.69
N THR A 141 15.31 7.17 3.10
CA THR A 141 15.55 5.81 3.60
C THR A 141 17.04 5.47 3.52
N GLY A 142 17.70 5.81 2.41
CA GLY A 142 19.14 5.64 2.24
C GLY A 142 19.93 6.36 3.33
N ILE A 143 19.74 7.68 3.46
CA ILE A 143 20.45 8.52 4.43
C ILE A 143 20.23 8.04 5.87
N GLY A 144 18.98 7.72 6.23
CA GLY A 144 18.64 7.23 7.57
C GLY A 144 19.34 5.93 7.96
N ASN A 145 19.79 5.14 6.96
CA ASN A 145 20.34 3.80 7.16
C ASN A 145 21.84 3.67 6.82
N ILE A 146 22.54 4.75 6.42
CA ILE A 146 23.98 4.69 6.03
C ILE A 146 24.88 4.10 7.13
N LYS A 147 24.53 4.30 8.40
CA LYS A 147 25.30 3.78 9.56
C LYS A 147 24.52 2.76 10.38
N ALA A 148 23.37 2.31 9.90
CA ALA A 148 22.55 1.34 10.62
C ALA A 148 23.25 -0.02 10.59
N SER A 149 23.39 -0.62 11.78
CA SER A 149 23.86 -1.98 11.94
C SER A 149 22.94 -2.68 12.92
N ALA A 150 22.45 -3.85 12.53
CA ALA A 150 21.72 -4.73 13.42
C ALA A 150 22.70 -5.34 14.43
N VAL A 151 22.46 -5.13 15.72
CA VAL A 151 23.28 -5.68 16.81
C VAL A 151 22.39 -6.50 17.73
N ASP A 152 22.86 -7.69 18.11
CA ASP A 152 22.21 -8.52 19.11
C ASP A 152 22.37 -7.93 20.51
N VAL A 153 21.24 -7.56 21.13
CA VAL A 153 21.17 -6.97 22.47
C VAL A 153 20.26 -7.82 23.35
N VAL A 154 20.68 -8.04 24.60
CA VAL A 154 19.86 -8.67 25.62
C VAL A 154 19.34 -7.58 26.54
N LEU A 155 18.04 -7.28 26.45
CA LEU A 155 17.38 -6.24 27.22
C LEU A 155 16.45 -6.89 28.25
N SER A 156 16.78 -6.75 29.54
CA SER A 156 16.00 -7.33 30.65
C SER A 156 15.70 -8.83 30.46
N GLY A 157 16.70 -9.60 30.01
CA GLY A 157 16.59 -11.04 29.73
C GLY A 157 15.96 -11.41 28.38
N ASN A 158 15.40 -10.45 27.63
CA ASN A 158 14.87 -10.69 26.30
C ASN A 158 15.96 -10.45 25.24
N ARG A 159 16.20 -11.45 24.38
CA ARG A 159 17.08 -11.28 23.21
C ARG A 159 16.31 -10.55 22.13
N MET A 160 16.83 -9.42 21.68
CA MET A 160 16.26 -8.62 20.60
C MET A 160 17.38 -8.18 19.66
N CYS A 161 17.06 -8.07 18.37
CA CYS A 161 17.97 -7.48 17.39
C CYS A 161 17.65 -5.98 17.31
N LEU A 162 18.54 -5.14 17.86
CA LEU A 162 18.36 -3.69 17.90
C LEU A 162 19.21 -3.06 16.79
N SER A 163 18.60 -2.25 15.93
CA SER A 163 19.35 -1.41 14.98
C SER A 163 19.77 -0.12 15.68
N LEU A 164 21.07 0.04 15.95
CA LEU A 164 21.62 1.31 16.44
C LEU A 164 21.88 2.21 15.22
N GLY A 165 20.97 3.15 14.96
CA GLY A 165 21.07 4.12 13.87
C GLY A 165 20.91 5.56 14.36
N VAL A 166 21.62 6.50 13.73
CA VAL A 166 21.79 7.92 14.15
C VAL A 166 20.55 8.80 13.93
N ALA A 167 19.41 8.28 13.47
CA ALA A 167 18.28 9.13 13.10
C ALA A 167 16.88 8.52 13.28
N ASP A 168 16.49 8.24 14.54
CA ASP A 168 15.09 7.92 14.88
C ASP A 168 14.08 8.98 14.41
N THR A 169 14.52 10.24 14.27
CA THR A 169 13.69 11.35 13.77
C THR A 169 13.45 11.30 12.26
N LEU A 170 14.45 10.94 11.44
CA LEU A 170 14.28 10.84 9.99
C LEU A 170 13.40 9.65 9.60
N ASN A 171 13.51 8.52 10.32
CA ASN A 171 12.68 7.34 10.07
C ASN A 171 11.18 7.60 10.30
N ARG A 172 10.84 8.51 11.21
CA ARG A 172 9.46 8.92 11.48
C ARG A 172 8.83 9.69 10.31
N GLU A 173 9.65 10.42 9.55
CA GLU A 173 9.20 11.28 8.44
C GLU A 173 9.21 10.58 7.06
N ILE A 174 9.69 9.31 6.98
CA ILE A 174 9.75 8.54 5.72
C ILE A 174 8.37 8.37 5.07
N PHE A 175 7.30 8.35 5.87
CA PHE A 175 5.94 8.15 5.39
C PHE A 175 5.34 9.37 4.69
N ILE A 176 5.89 10.58 4.88
CA ILE A 176 5.30 11.82 4.36
C ILE A 176 5.13 11.81 2.83
N PRO A 177 6.16 11.50 2.01
CA PRO A 177 5.99 11.54 0.55
C PRO A 177 4.99 10.49 0.05
N THR A 178 4.94 9.33 0.70
CA THR A 178 3.97 8.28 0.36
C THR A 178 2.54 8.73 0.68
N LEU A 179 2.32 9.31 1.87
CA LEU A 179 1.01 9.87 2.23
C LEU A 179 0.60 11.01 1.31
N LEU A 180 1.54 11.88 0.93
CA LEU A 180 1.27 12.96 -0.02
C LEU A 180 0.77 12.42 -1.36
N TRP A 181 1.44 11.40 -1.90
CA TRP A 181 1.02 10.72 -3.12
C TRP A 181 -0.38 10.10 -2.98
N GLU A 182 -0.63 9.38 -1.88
CA GLU A 182 -1.91 8.72 -1.63
C GLU A 182 -3.06 9.74 -1.53
N VAL A 183 -2.85 10.85 -0.82
CA VAL A 183 -3.85 11.91 -0.70
C VAL A 183 -4.18 12.52 -2.07
N ILE A 184 -3.18 12.78 -2.91
CA ILE A 184 -3.39 13.29 -4.27
C ILE A 184 -4.17 12.27 -5.11
N ALA A 185 -3.76 11.00 -5.07
CA ALA A 185 -4.41 9.93 -5.82
C ALA A 185 -5.88 9.74 -5.39
N LEU A 186 -6.13 9.71 -4.08
CA LEU A 186 -7.48 9.62 -3.50
C LEU A 186 -8.35 10.81 -3.88
N PHE A 187 -7.81 12.03 -3.80
CA PHE A 187 -8.53 13.23 -4.19
C PHE A 187 -8.98 13.18 -5.66
N LEU A 188 -8.09 12.78 -6.57
CA LEU A 188 -8.43 12.62 -7.99
C LEU A 188 -9.48 11.53 -8.22
N ALA A 189 -9.34 10.39 -7.54
CA ALA A 189 -10.31 9.28 -7.61
C ALA A 189 -11.71 9.70 -7.13
N VAL A 190 -11.79 10.45 -6.03
CA VAL A 190 -13.06 10.97 -5.50
C VAL A 190 -13.67 12.00 -6.46
N ARG A 191 -12.86 12.88 -7.06
CA ARG A 191 -13.36 13.88 -8.03
C ARG A 191 -14.01 13.24 -9.24
N ILE A 192 -13.37 12.22 -9.84
CA ILE A 192 -13.94 11.54 -11.00
C ILE A 192 -15.20 10.75 -10.61
N PHE A 193 -15.22 10.13 -9.43
CA PHE A 193 -16.39 9.42 -8.91
C PHE A 193 -17.59 10.36 -8.74
N ILE A 194 -17.39 11.53 -8.12
CA ILE A 194 -18.43 12.55 -7.96
C ILE A 194 -18.91 13.06 -9.33
N LYS A 195 -17.99 13.31 -10.27
CA LYS A 195 -18.34 13.75 -11.63
C LYS A 195 -19.24 12.71 -12.32
N HIS A 196 -18.87 11.43 -12.24
CA HIS A 196 -19.62 10.35 -12.86
C HIS A 196 -21.02 10.19 -12.26
N ILE A 197 -21.15 10.28 -10.93
CA ILE A 197 -22.46 10.28 -10.25
C ILE A 197 -23.32 11.46 -10.70
N ARG A 198 -22.74 12.66 -10.81
CA ARG A 198 -23.49 13.86 -11.24
C ARG A 198 -23.96 13.75 -12.69
N GLU A 199 -23.14 13.18 -13.58
CA GLU A 199 -23.53 12.92 -14.97
C GLU A 199 -24.66 11.89 -15.06
N LEU A 200 -24.57 10.80 -14.28
CA LEU A 200 -25.64 9.81 -14.16
C LEU A 200 -26.93 10.41 -13.60
N GLN A 201 -26.84 11.27 -12.58
CA GLN A 201 -28.00 11.97 -12.03
C GLN A 201 -28.62 12.92 -13.05
N LYS A 202 -27.82 13.68 -13.80
CA LYS A 202 -28.33 14.59 -14.83
C LYS A 202 -29.05 13.82 -15.95
N SER A 203 -28.43 12.74 -16.45
CA SER A 203 -29.04 11.87 -17.46
C SER A 203 -30.33 11.22 -16.97
N ARG A 204 -30.37 10.78 -15.69
CA ARG A 204 -31.58 10.22 -15.09
C ARG A 204 -32.69 11.26 -14.98
N THR A 205 -32.39 12.48 -14.55
CA THR A 205 -33.38 13.57 -14.49
C THR A 205 -33.91 13.92 -15.88
N GLU A 206 -33.05 13.96 -16.88
CA GLU A 206 -33.42 14.26 -18.27
C GLU A 206 -34.28 13.13 -18.89
N SER A 207 -33.95 11.86 -18.62
CA SER A 207 -34.78 10.71 -19.02
C SER A 207 -36.15 10.73 -18.32
N THR A 208 -36.19 11.00 -17.01
CA THR A 208 -37.45 10.97 -16.24
C THR A 208 -38.39 12.10 -16.68
N ILE A 209 -37.85 13.27 -17.03
CA ILE A 209 -38.63 14.39 -17.58
C ILE A 209 -39.13 14.05 -18.99
N GLY A 210 -38.28 13.47 -19.85
CA GLY A 210 -38.65 13.05 -21.21
C GLY A 210 -39.73 11.98 -21.22
N ASP A 211 -39.65 11.00 -20.34
CA ASP A 211 -40.63 9.90 -20.22
C ASP A 211 -41.98 10.41 -19.67
N CYS A 212 -41.95 11.32 -18.69
CA CYS A 212 -43.17 11.94 -18.16
C CYS A 212 -43.86 12.83 -19.20
N PHE A 213 -43.10 13.67 -19.92
CA PHE A 213 -43.65 14.49 -21.01
C PHE A 213 -44.22 13.64 -22.14
N THR A 214 -43.54 12.55 -22.51
CA THR A 214 -44.02 11.62 -23.54
C THR A 214 -45.31 10.93 -23.11
N ALA A 215 -45.41 10.52 -21.84
CA ALA A 215 -46.65 9.95 -21.29
C ALA A 215 -47.80 10.98 -21.28
N LEU A 216 -47.53 12.24 -20.89
CA LEU A 216 -48.53 13.31 -20.81
C LEU A 216 -49.07 13.70 -22.19
N ILE A 217 -48.19 13.82 -23.20
CA ILE A 217 -48.60 14.10 -24.58
C ILE A 217 -49.46 12.95 -25.10
N ARG A 218 -49.07 11.69 -24.84
CA ARG A 218 -49.83 10.51 -25.28
C ARG A 218 -51.22 10.41 -24.63
N SER A 219 -51.41 10.95 -23.43
CA SER A 219 -52.73 11.00 -22.77
C SER A 219 -53.61 12.18 -23.20
N HIS A 220 -53.04 13.30 -23.64
CA HIS A 220 -53.81 14.50 -24.00
C HIS A 220 -54.10 14.68 -25.51
N VAL A 221 -53.30 14.09 -26.40
CA VAL A 221 -53.54 14.14 -27.86
C VAL A 221 -54.88 13.53 -28.31
N PRO A 222 -55.39 12.42 -27.74
CA PRO A 222 -56.69 11.88 -28.19
C PRO A 222 -57.90 12.72 -27.79
N TYR A 223 -57.75 13.74 -26.92
CA TYR A 223 -58.85 14.64 -26.55
C TYR A 223 -59.08 15.79 -27.55
N PHE A 224 -58.16 16.05 -28.47
CA PHE A 224 -58.25 17.16 -29.43
C PHE A 224 -58.66 16.74 -30.86
N VAL A 225 -58.90 15.45 -31.08
CA VAL A 225 -59.24 14.88 -32.42
C VAL A 225 -60.68 14.32 -32.46
N GLY A 226 -61.51 14.59 -31.44
CA GLY A 226 -62.93 14.24 -31.40
C GLY A 226 -63.84 15.43 -31.62
#